data_AF-F0IHU6-F1
#
_entry.id   AF-F0IHU6-F1
#
_cell.length_a   1.000
_cell.length_b   1.000
_cell.length_c   1.000
_cell.angle_alpha   90.00
_cell.angle_beta   90.00
_cell.angle_gamma   90.00
#
_symmetry.space_group_name_H-M   'P 1'
#
loop_
_entity.id
_entity.type
_entity.pdbx_description
1 polymer ?
#
loop_
_entity_poly.entity_id
_entity_poly.type
_entity_poly.pdbx_seq_one_letter_code
_entity_poly.pdbx_strand_id
1 'polypeptide(L)'
;MTKKDYFRQRFASLGLSLSDADLLDLNIPDLSNEATVDEQKKLYITFIKFIPQMLLHPSSVSEGGTSLSRASKDDIIAFYGSECKRLGLKDELTKKPRVIFI
;
A
#
# COMPACT_ATOMS: atom_id res chain seq x y z
N MET A 1 -3.04 8.36 17.59
CA MET A 1 -2.55 7.18 16.81
C MET A 1 -1.24 7.55 16.17
N THR A 2 -0.18 6.74 16.35
CA THR A 2 1.13 7.05 15.78
C THR A 2 1.15 6.85 14.26
N LYS A 3 2.05 7.55 13.55
CA LYS A 3 2.24 7.35 12.11
C LYS A 3 2.64 5.89 11.79
N LYS A 4 3.44 5.27 12.66
CA LYS A 4 3.81 3.85 12.59
C LYS A 4 2.58 2.93 12.67
N ASP A 5 1.71 3.15 13.66
CA ASP A 5 0.49 2.35 13.82
C ASP A 5 -0.47 2.52 12.65
N TYR A 6 -0.56 3.74 12.10
CA TYR A 6 -1.36 4.02 10.92
C TYR A 6 -0.97 3.11 9.75
N PHE A 7 0.32 3.05 9.40
CA PHE A 7 0.77 2.19 8.29
C PHE A 7 0.52 0.72 8.60
N ARG A 8 0.90 0.25 9.80
CA ARG A 8 0.67 -1.14 10.20
C ARG A 8 -0.80 -1.56 10.07
N GLN A 9 -1.73 -0.71 10.51
CA GLN A 9 -3.16 -1.00 10.38
C GLN A 9 -3.64 -0.99 8.93
N ARG A 10 -3.17 -0.05 8.10
CA ARG A 10 -3.57 0.05 6.69
C ARG A 10 -3.06 -1.14 5.88
N PHE A 11 -1.80 -1.52 6.03
CA PHE A 11 -1.26 -2.70 5.36
C PHE A 11 -1.90 -4.00 5.89
N ALA A 12 -2.13 -4.11 7.20
CA ALA A 12 -2.84 -5.25 7.77
C ALA A 12 -4.28 -5.39 7.22
N SER A 13 -4.95 -4.28 6.88
CA SER A 13 -6.28 -4.32 6.25
C SER A 13 -6.26 -4.94 4.84
N LEU A 14 -5.12 -4.90 4.16
CA LEU A 14 -4.86 -5.57 2.88
C LEU A 14 -4.31 -6.99 3.06
N GLY A 15 -4.13 -7.47 4.29
CA GLY A 15 -3.47 -8.74 4.56
C GLY A 15 -1.94 -8.70 4.47
N LEU A 16 -1.35 -7.50 4.39
CA LEU A 16 0.09 -7.31 4.27
C LEU A 16 0.70 -7.02 5.65
N SER A 17 1.83 -7.64 5.96
CA SER A 17 2.64 -7.30 7.14
C SER A 17 3.74 -6.32 6.76
N LEU A 18 4.07 -5.40 7.67
CA LEU A 18 5.21 -4.50 7.53
C LEU A 18 6.27 -4.87 8.56
N SER A 19 7.49 -5.11 8.08
CA SER A 19 8.67 -5.18 8.94
C SER A 19 9.14 -3.78 9.34
N ASP A 20 10.05 -3.69 10.31
CA ASP A 20 10.66 -2.40 10.66
C ASP A 20 11.58 -1.88 9.55
N ALA A 21 12.12 -2.74 8.68
CA ALA A 21 12.87 -2.32 7.50
C ALA A 21 11.96 -1.66 6.46
N ASP A 22 10.79 -2.24 6.19
CA ASP A 22 9.81 -1.65 5.28
C ASP A 22 9.33 -0.27 5.76
N LEU A 23 9.23 -0.08 7.09
CA LEU A 23 8.90 1.21 7.68
C LEU A 23 10.00 2.25 7.48
N LEU A 24 11.27 1.85 7.43
CA LEU A 24 12.38 2.76 7.12
C LEU A 24 12.35 3.19 5.65
N ASP A 25 11.99 2.28 4.75
CA ASP A 25 11.87 2.55 3.31
C ASP A 25 10.74 3.54 2.98
N LEU A 26 9.74 3.70 3.87
CA LEU A 26 8.73 4.75 3.75
C LEU A 26 9.32 6.17 3.85
N ASN A 27 10.51 6.31 4.45
CA ASN A 27 11.24 7.57 4.64
C ASN A 27 10.36 8.68 5.27
N ILE A 28 9.52 8.30 6.24
CA ILE A 28 8.64 9.23 6.96
C ILE A 28 9.34 9.71 8.24
N PRO A 29 9.50 11.04 8.43
CA PRO A 29 10.07 11.57 9.65
C PRO A 29 9.11 11.35 10.83
N ASP A 30 9.71 11.10 11.99
CA ASP A 30 9.01 10.99 13.28
C ASP A 30 7.87 9.97 13.29
N LEU A 31 8.13 8.75 12.82
CA LEU A 31 7.15 7.65 12.79
C LEU A 31 6.48 7.37 14.14
N SER A 32 7.16 7.66 15.24
CA SER A 32 6.66 7.48 16.62
C SER A 32 5.69 8.59 17.07
N ASN A 33 5.67 9.74 16.39
CA ASN A 33 4.76 10.83 16.74
C ASN A 33 3.34 10.55 16.23
N GLU A 34 2.37 11.26 16.81
CA GLU A 34 0.99 11.19 16.39
C GLU A 34 0.78 11.84 15.02
N ALA A 35 -0.12 11.24 14.22
CA ALA A 35 -0.51 11.80 12.93
C ALA A 35 -1.57 12.88 13.12
N THR A 36 -1.24 14.12 12.77
CA THR A 36 -2.24 15.20 12.68
C THR A 36 -3.24 14.94 11.55
N VAL A 37 -4.40 15.61 11.59
CA VAL A 37 -5.45 15.43 10.56
C VAL A 37 -4.93 15.76 9.15
N ASP A 38 -4.12 16.80 9.02
CA ASP A 38 -3.50 17.18 7.74
C ASP A 38 -2.43 16.18 7.27
N GLU A 39 -1.68 15.59 8.20
CA GLU A 39 -0.70 14.56 7.87
C GLU A 39 -1.36 13.25 7.44
N GLN A 40 -2.53 12.89 7.99
CA GLN A 40 -3.21 11.65 7.62
C GLN A 40 -3.49 11.54 6.11
N LYS A 41 -3.80 12.67 5.44
CA LYS A 41 -3.94 12.69 3.97
C LYS A 41 -2.62 12.37 3.27
N LYS A 42 -1.51 12.93 3.76
CA LYS A 42 -0.17 12.66 3.21
C LYS A 42 0.25 11.21 3.45
N LEU A 43 0.03 10.70 4.66
CA LEU A 43 0.30 9.30 5.03
C LEU A 43 -0.51 8.33 4.15
N TYR A 44 -1.76 8.66 3.85
CA TYR A 44 -2.58 7.86 2.95
C TYR A 44 -2.01 7.83 1.53
N ILE A 45 -1.57 8.97 1.00
CA ILE A 45 -0.93 9.03 -0.32
C ILE A 45 0.37 8.20 -0.32
N THR A 46 1.20 8.31 0.72
CA THR A 46 2.40 7.49 0.87
C THR A 46 2.05 6.00 0.90
N PHE A 47 1.02 5.61 1.66
CA PHE A 47 0.53 4.25 1.72
C PHE A 47 0.20 3.70 0.33
N ILE A 48 -0.60 4.43 -0.47
CA ILE A 48 -0.94 4.02 -1.84
C ILE A 48 0.31 3.88 -2.70
N LYS A 49 1.25 4.84 -2.64
CA LYS A 49 2.49 4.81 -3.43
C LYS A 49 3.40 3.63 -3.09
N PHE A 50 3.32 3.10 -1.89
CA PHE A 50 4.20 2.02 -1.43
C PHE A 50 3.63 0.62 -1.71
N ILE A 51 2.33 0.50 -2.02
CA ILE A 51 1.69 -0.77 -2.40
C ILE A 51 2.44 -1.51 -3.54
N PRO A 52 2.85 -0.86 -4.64
CA PRO A 52 3.62 -1.52 -5.71
C PRO A 52 4.90 -2.18 -5.21
N GLN A 53 5.68 -1.48 -4.38
CA GLN A 53 6.92 -2.02 -3.83
C GLN A 53 6.66 -3.21 -2.89
N MET A 54 5.58 -3.15 -2.10
CA MET A 54 5.18 -4.25 -1.22
C MET A 54 4.73 -5.50 -1.97
N LEU A 55 4.03 -5.35 -3.10
CA LEU A 55 3.60 -6.49 -3.94
C LEU A 55 4.73 -7.13 -4.75
N LEU A 56 5.86 -6.43 -4.89
CA LEU A 56 7.08 -6.95 -5.54
C LEU A 56 7.99 -7.69 -4.56
N HIS A 57 7.87 -7.45 -3.25
CA HIS A 57 8.65 -8.18 -2.25
C HIS A 57 8.12 -9.63 -2.10
N PRO A 58 8.99 -10.65 -2.14
CA PRO A 58 8.58 -12.06 -2.07
C PRO A 58 7.99 -12.49 -0.71
N SER A 59 8.13 -11.67 0.33
CA SER A 59 7.75 -11.99 1.72
C SER A 59 6.29 -11.67 2.06
N SER A 60 5.54 -10.99 1.19
CA SER A 60 4.27 -10.33 1.55
C SER A 60 3.01 -11.16 1.27
N VAL A 61 3.15 -12.32 0.65
CA VAL A 61 2.07 -13.31 0.52
C VAL A 61 2.50 -14.56 1.27
N SER A 62 1.92 -14.78 2.45
CA SER A 62 2.11 -16.05 3.17
C SER A 62 1.60 -17.19 2.29
N GLU A 63 2.51 -17.98 1.75
CA GLU A 63 2.24 -19.21 0.97
C GLU A 63 1.73 -20.37 1.87
N GLY A 64 1.40 -20.10 3.13
CA GLY A 64 0.99 -21.07 4.13
C GLY A 64 -0.49 -21.00 4.48
N GLY A 65 -1.35 -21.56 3.63
CA GLY A 65 -2.52 -22.42 3.98
C GLY A 65 -3.65 -21.98 4.93
N THR A 66 -3.50 -21.01 5.84
CA THR A 66 -4.56 -20.65 6.82
C THR A 66 -4.51 -19.22 7.35
N SER A 67 -3.58 -18.38 6.86
CA SER A 67 -3.53 -16.98 7.29
C SER A 67 -4.54 -16.15 6.50
N LEU A 68 -5.42 -15.48 7.24
CA LEU A 68 -6.52 -14.61 6.83
C LEU A 68 -6.08 -13.46 5.87
N SER A 69 -5.65 -13.77 4.64
CA SER A 69 -5.47 -12.75 3.60
C SER A 69 -6.86 -12.27 3.21
N ARG A 70 -7.25 -11.09 3.69
CA ARG A 70 -8.58 -10.51 3.43
C ARG A 70 -8.78 -10.11 1.97
N ALA A 71 -7.72 -10.00 1.19
CA ALA A 71 -7.72 -9.63 -0.21
C ALA A 71 -6.75 -10.51 -1.01
N SER A 72 -7.12 -10.86 -2.24
CA SER A 72 -6.23 -11.51 -3.21
C SER A 72 -5.28 -10.48 -3.83
N LYS A 73 -4.17 -10.92 -4.42
CA LYS A 73 -3.24 -10.01 -5.12
C LYS A 73 -3.94 -9.15 -6.18
N ASP A 74 -4.87 -9.75 -6.94
CA ASP A 74 -5.65 -9.05 -7.97
C ASP A 74 -6.60 -8.00 -7.36
N ASP A 75 -7.19 -8.28 -6.19
CA ASP A 75 -8.05 -7.34 -5.48
C ASP A 75 -7.25 -6.11 -4.99
N ILE A 76 -6.02 -6.34 -4.51
CA ILE A 76 -5.12 -5.26 -4.08
C ILE A 76 -4.70 -4.41 -5.29
N ILE A 77 -4.43 -5.03 -6.45
CA ILE A 77 -4.11 -4.32 -7.69
C ILE A 77 -5.30 -3.47 -8.16
N ALA A 78 -6.52 -4.02 -8.14
CA ALA A 78 -7.73 -3.30 -8.50
C ALA A 78 -7.99 -2.12 -7.54
N PHE A 79 -7.84 -2.33 -6.23
CA PHE A 79 -7.91 -1.28 -5.22
C PHE A 79 -6.90 -0.17 -5.49
N TYR A 80 -5.62 -0.52 -5.68
CA TYR A 80 -4.56 0.44 -5.98
C TYR A 80 -4.87 1.27 -7.23
N GLY A 81 -5.31 0.65 -8.32
CA GLY A 81 -5.64 1.37 -9.55
C GLY A 81 -6.82 2.35 -9.36
N SER A 82 -7.83 1.96 -8.58
CA SER A 82 -8.96 2.84 -8.24
C SER A 82 -8.51 4.04 -7.40
N GLU A 83 -7.60 3.83 -6.44
CA GLU A 83 -7.07 4.86 -5.57
C GLU A 83 -6.12 5.80 -6.31
N CYS A 84 -5.29 5.28 -7.21
CA CYS A 84 -4.48 6.11 -8.08
C CYS A 84 -5.34 7.02 -8.96
N LYS A 85 -6.46 6.51 -9.51
CA LYS A 85 -7.41 7.33 -10.26
C LYS A 85 -8.05 8.41 -9.40
N ARG A 86 -8.47 8.08 -8.17
CA ARG A 86 -9.11 9.00 -7.23
C ARG A 86 -8.17 10.11 -6.74
N LEU A 87 -6.90 9.76 -6.52
CA LEU A 87 -5.88 10.66 -6.00
C LEU A 87 -5.09 11.40 -7.11
N GLY A 88 -5.34 11.09 -8.39
CA GLY A 88 -4.58 11.65 -9.51
C GLY A 88 -3.12 11.18 -9.57
N LEU A 89 -2.83 9.99 -9.03
CA LEU A 89 -1.50 9.38 -9.04
C LEU A 89 -1.29 8.57 -10.32
N LYS A 90 -0.01 8.43 -10.70
CA LYS A 90 0.38 7.51 -11.78
C LYS A 90 0.19 6.07 -11.31
N ASP A 91 -0.56 5.31 -12.09
CA ASP A 91 -0.74 3.87 -11.88
C ASP A 91 0.43 3.12 -12.53
N GLU A 92 1.24 2.45 -11.71
CA GLU A 92 2.42 1.70 -12.14
C GLU A 92 2.17 0.19 -12.23
N LEU A 93 1.04 -0.29 -11.70
CA LEU A 93 0.74 -1.72 -11.61
C LEU A 93 -0.27 -2.16 -12.67
N THR A 94 -1.31 -1.36 -12.94
CA THR A 94 -2.30 -1.73 -13.94
C THR A 94 -1.75 -1.43 -15.33
N LYS A 95 -1.47 -2.49 -16.10
CA LYS A 95 -1.29 -2.35 -17.54
C LYS A 95 -2.64 -2.02 -18.15
N LYS A 96 -2.91 -0.73 -18.36
CA LYS A 96 -4.06 -0.32 -19.17
C LYS A 96 -3.87 -0.91 -20.58
N PRO A 97 -4.86 -1.65 -21.12
CA PRO A 97 -4.78 -2.07 -22.51
C PRO A 97 -4.70 -0.80 -23.37
N ARG A 98 -3.60 -0.65 -24.12
CA ARG A 98 -3.50 0.38 -25.15
C ARG A 98 -4.33 -0.12 -26.33
N VAL A 99 -5.48 0.48 -26.55
CA VAL A 99 -6.21 0.28 -27.80
C VAL A 99 -5.40 0.97 -28.89
N ILE A 100 -4.72 0.18 -29.71
CA ILE A 100 -4.06 0.67 -30.92
C ILE A 100 -5.13 0.55 -32.01
N PHE A 101 -5.60 1.68 -32.52
CA PHE A 101 -6.36 1.69 -33.76
C PHE A 101 -5.35 1.45 -34.88
N ILE A 102 -5.39 0.24 -35.47
CA ILE A 102 -4.67 -0.11 -36.69
C ILE A 102 -5.49 0.26 -37.92
#